data_AF-A0A1I1EU31-F1
#
_entry.id   AF-A0A1I1EU31-F1
#
_cell.length_a   1.000
_cell.length_b   1.000
_cell.length_c   1.000
_cell.angle_alpha   90.00
_cell.angle_beta   90.00
_cell.angle_gamma   90.00
#
_symmetry.space_group_name_H-M   'P 1'
#
loop_
_entity.id
_entity.type
_entity.pdbx_description
1 polymer ?
#
loop_
_entity_poly.entity_id
_entity_poly.type
_entity_poly.pdbx_seq_one_letter_code
_entity_poly.pdbx_strand_id
1 'polypeptide(L)'
;MEKKNRKMRTGEAARKNKKLVILSAVVAVLASAFVIGIVVYVIFGMNSESLTETEEDAIFEVSIEESEEAFVKETMPPDVVNAIVSGGKSVSDALNNRPVTVEMTDENRSTFVSIDSCQIVNTSKVQIDLSSEGIPKSDDKYYYLFEEAVYQNSIPEGAEPVAKKYKDSETSFTLDLNKGKASSRLFSKFTVAVKLDGEYVSISHPKFITNPEACAGYNYGGMQHHSIKGILADPLRIGELADLNISYCTYNIPLSHILTTSGGIEYSYDGVTYHFKTSAIETYDQLFKRLNGMGIDVAAIVLNDASTSAYPDITHPDARGKASCPYRMFNGATDGGVKACAAIGSFLAGRYSGAGHGNVSMWIIANEVNARKEYNYMPYVDVNTYTEAFVQCFRVFYNAIKSQNASAKVYYSLDQRWTLNSEKTGDYDAKDFLDIFTKSISDYGNIDWGLAAHPYSYPNGATAFWKANKYTNHTVSTPVISMDNLEVLTNYMQRPEMRDTSGNVRSIILSEIGYSSTSGETLQAAAFAYAYTIMEKNGYIDALMLSRQTDAADEIAALGLALGLQSTGGKHKYIYNVFKYIDTDKRQDVISFAYDIVGKTF
;
A
#
# COMPACT_ATOMS: atom_id res chain seq x y z
N MET A 1 -11.79 -86.55 -7.22
CA MET A 1 -11.12 -85.85 -8.34
C MET A 1 -9.80 -85.28 -7.83
N GLU A 2 -8.70 -85.76 -8.41
CA GLU A 2 -7.28 -85.38 -8.20
C GLU A 2 -7.02 -83.92 -8.68
N LYS A 3 -5.92 -83.18 -8.38
CA LYS A 3 -4.53 -83.51 -8.01
C LYS A 3 -3.80 -82.29 -7.39
N LYS A 4 -2.80 -82.56 -6.53
CA LYS A 4 -1.79 -81.67 -5.90
C LYS A 4 -0.80 -81.01 -6.90
N ASN A 5 -0.18 -79.86 -6.56
CA ASN A 5 1.21 -79.77 -6.01
C ASN A 5 1.85 -78.35 -5.94
N ARG A 6 2.49 -78.07 -4.77
CA ARG A 6 3.78 -77.35 -4.49
C ARG A 6 3.92 -75.84 -4.81
N LYS A 7 4.62 -74.97 -4.03
CA LYS A 7 5.40 -75.04 -2.76
C LYS A 7 5.79 -73.60 -2.29
N MET A 8 5.81 -73.36 -0.96
CA MET A 8 6.77 -72.57 -0.13
C MET A 8 7.10 -71.09 -0.48
N ARG A 9 7.28 -70.13 0.45
CA ARG A 9 7.52 -70.13 1.91
C ARG A 9 7.32 -68.72 2.49
N THR A 10 6.77 -68.63 3.70
CA THR A 10 6.70 -67.46 4.60
C THR A 10 7.97 -67.32 5.46
N GLY A 11 8.20 -66.14 6.06
CA GLY A 11 9.11 -65.99 7.22
C GLY A 11 9.57 -64.55 7.52
N GLU A 12 9.03 -63.99 8.61
CA GLU A 12 9.41 -62.74 9.31
C GLU A 12 10.85 -62.72 9.89
N ALA A 13 11.30 -61.49 10.17
CA ALA A 13 12.01 -61.01 11.35
C ALA A 13 13.17 -61.80 12.01
N ALA A 14 14.20 -61.00 12.34
CA ALA A 14 15.14 -61.13 13.47
C ALA A 14 16.37 -62.07 13.34
N ARG A 15 17.53 -61.44 13.59
CA ARG A 15 18.90 -61.94 13.84
C ARG A 15 19.77 -62.32 12.62
N LYS A 16 20.64 -61.38 12.22
CA LYS A 16 22.12 -61.46 12.31
C LYS A 16 22.80 -60.33 11.53
N ASN A 17 23.41 -59.37 12.25
CA ASN A 17 24.83 -59.01 12.06
C ASN A 17 25.25 -57.89 13.03
N LYS A 18 25.48 -58.30 14.28
CA LYS A 18 26.02 -57.52 15.40
C LYS A 18 27.55 -57.29 15.31
N LYS A 19 28.14 -57.21 14.11
CA LYS A 19 29.61 -57.07 13.93
C LYS A 19 30.07 -55.87 13.09
N LEU A 20 29.17 -55.07 12.51
CA LEU A 20 29.58 -53.89 11.72
C LEU A 20 29.47 -52.55 12.47
N VAL A 21 28.76 -52.50 13.60
CA VAL A 21 28.53 -51.25 14.38
C VAL A 21 29.65 -51.00 15.41
N ILE A 22 30.55 -51.96 15.65
CA ILE A 22 31.65 -51.80 16.61
C ILE A 22 32.95 -51.30 15.93
N LEU A 23 33.06 -51.38 14.60
CA LEU A 23 34.28 -50.97 13.89
C LEU A 23 34.31 -49.49 13.49
N SER A 24 33.16 -48.83 13.33
CA SER A 24 33.09 -47.38 13.04
C SER A 24 33.23 -46.50 14.29
N ALA A 25 33.02 -47.04 15.49
CA ALA A 25 33.22 -46.33 16.76
C ALA A 25 34.71 -46.24 17.16
N VAL A 26 35.56 -47.18 16.73
CA VAL A 26 37.00 -47.19 17.08
C VAL A 26 37.82 -46.23 16.21
N VAL A 27 37.40 -45.97 14.96
CA VAL A 27 38.10 -45.03 14.06
C VAL A 27 37.79 -43.56 14.40
N ALA A 28 36.59 -43.25 14.91
CA ALA A 28 36.26 -41.90 15.38
C ALA A 28 36.98 -41.54 16.68
N VAL A 29 37.17 -42.49 17.61
CA VAL A 29 37.86 -42.24 18.90
C VAL A 29 39.38 -42.09 18.72
N LEU A 30 39.99 -42.77 17.74
CA LEU A 30 41.42 -42.62 17.44
C LEU A 30 41.76 -41.29 16.75
N ALA A 31 40.84 -40.73 15.95
CA ALA A 31 41.04 -39.42 15.32
C ALA A 31 40.93 -38.26 16.34
N SER A 32 40.06 -38.39 17.35
CA SER A 32 39.94 -37.39 18.44
C SER A 32 41.14 -37.40 19.40
N ALA A 33 41.75 -38.57 19.64
CA ALA A 33 42.92 -38.70 20.51
C ALA A 33 44.20 -38.11 19.87
N PHE A 34 44.33 -38.16 18.54
CA PHE A 34 45.48 -37.61 17.82
C PHE A 34 45.51 -36.07 17.85
N VAL A 35 44.33 -35.43 17.77
CA VAL A 35 44.22 -33.96 17.84
C VAL A 35 44.44 -33.44 19.26
N ILE A 36 43.98 -34.16 20.29
CA ILE A 36 44.23 -33.80 21.70
C ILE A 36 45.71 -34.03 22.06
N GLY A 37 46.35 -35.08 21.53
CA GLY A 37 47.78 -35.34 21.75
C GLY A 37 48.70 -34.25 21.19
N ILE A 38 48.36 -33.67 20.03
CA ILE A 38 49.10 -32.55 19.44
C ILE A 38 48.92 -31.27 20.28
N VAL A 39 47.71 -31.02 20.78
CA VAL A 39 47.44 -29.84 21.64
C VAL A 39 48.16 -29.94 22.99
N VAL A 40 48.24 -31.13 23.59
CA VAL A 40 48.98 -31.34 24.86
C VAL A 40 50.49 -31.28 24.67
N TYR A 41 51.03 -31.81 23.56
CA TYR A 41 52.46 -31.74 23.25
C TYR A 41 52.94 -30.30 22.99
N VAL A 42 52.11 -29.47 22.34
CA VAL A 42 52.42 -28.06 22.09
C VAL A 42 52.33 -27.20 23.37
N ILE A 43 51.43 -27.53 24.30
CA ILE A 43 51.24 -26.76 25.54
C ILE A 43 52.26 -27.13 26.62
N PHE A 44 52.72 -28.39 26.70
CA PHE A 44 53.56 -28.87 27.80
C PHE A 44 54.94 -29.44 27.39
N GLY A 45 55.25 -29.55 26.09
CA GLY A 45 56.42 -30.29 25.59
C GLY A 45 57.74 -29.52 25.43
N MET A 46 57.79 -28.21 25.67
CA MET A 46 59.03 -27.42 25.49
C MET A 46 59.59 -26.96 26.83
N ASN A 47 60.20 -27.86 27.59
CA ASN A 47 61.27 -27.55 28.55
C ASN A 47 61.92 -28.85 29.07
N SER A 48 63.05 -29.24 28.47
CA SER A 48 64.23 -29.81 29.15
C SER A 48 65.24 -30.26 28.11
N GLU A 49 66.44 -29.67 28.14
CA GLU A 49 67.63 -30.16 27.46
C GLU A 49 68.37 -31.18 28.35
N SER A 50 69.00 -32.18 27.73
CA SER A 50 70.39 -32.55 28.04
C SER A 50 70.97 -33.59 27.04
N LEU A 51 71.98 -33.14 26.30
CA LEU A 51 73.31 -33.74 26.03
C LEU A 51 73.43 -35.26 25.80
N THR A 52 73.99 -35.66 24.65
CA THR A 52 75.39 -36.12 24.49
C THR A 52 75.65 -36.48 23.03
N GLU A 53 76.72 -35.94 22.41
CA GLU A 53 77.49 -36.66 21.39
C GLU A 53 78.94 -36.16 21.41
N THR A 54 79.87 -37.10 21.25
CA THR A 54 81.34 -36.97 21.35
C THR A 54 82.01 -37.11 19.98
N GLU A 55 83.26 -36.65 19.92
CA GLU A 55 84.30 -36.83 18.85
C GLU A 55 84.26 -35.83 17.68
N GLU A 56 85.36 -35.33 17.10
CA GLU A 56 86.78 -35.15 17.47
C GLU A 56 87.39 -34.21 16.38
N ASP A 57 88.26 -33.30 16.81
CA ASP A 57 89.38 -32.57 16.17
C ASP A 57 89.54 -32.41 14.62
N ALA A 58 89.75 -31.15 14.17
CA ALA A 58 91.07 -30.66 13.67
C ALA A 58 91.07 -29.21 13.07
N ILE A 59 91.68 -28.28 13.82
CA ILE A 59 92.68 -27.22 13.48
C ILE A 59 92.51 -26.37 12.19
N PHE A 60 92.29 -25.04 12.37
CA PHE A 60 93.16 -23.96 11.84
C PHE A 60 92.90 -22.62 12.56
N GLU A 61 93.95 -22.03 13.14
CA GLU A 61 93.94 -20.72 13.82
C GLU A 61 93.81 -19.56 12.84
N VAL A 62 92.83 -18.68 13.06
CA VAL A 62 92.90 -17.26 12.71
C VAL A 62 92.32 -16.46 13.86
N SER A 63 93.16 -15.64 14.49
CA SER A 63 92.85 -14.78 15.62
C SER A 63 92.15 -13.49 15.18
N ILE A 64 90.89 -13.26 15.56
CA ILE A 64 90.29 -11.92 15.71
C ILE A 64 89.24 -11.94 16.85
N GLU A 65 89.24 -10.84 17.59
CA GLU A 65 88.53 -10.38 18.79
C GLU A 65 87.10 -10.89 19.09
N GLU A 66 86.78 -10.88 20.39
CA GLU A 66 85.50 -11.24 21.02
C GLU A 66 84.26 -10.61 20.36
N SER A 67 83.31 -11.46 19.96
CA SER A 67 81.89 -11.10 19.86
C SER A 67 81.04 -12.26 20.37
N GLU A 68 80.38 -12.08 21.52
CA GLU A 68 79.37 -12.98 22.05
C GLU A 68 78.13 -12.97 21.13
N GLU A 69 77.94 -14.02 20.31
CA GLU A 69 76.64 -14.31 19.72
C GLU A 69 75.77 -15.04 20.76
N ALA A 70 74.92 -14.28 21.43
CA ALA A 70 73.82 -14.82 22.22
C ALA A 70 72.77 -15.43 21.28
N PHE A 71 72.52 -16.74 21.43
CA PHE A 71 71.37 -17.41 20.82
C PHE A 71 70.08 -16.83 21.41
N VAL A 72 69.50 -15.84 20.75
CA VAL A 72 68.20 -15.27 21.12
C VAL A 72 67.12 -16.29 20.76
N LYS A 73 66.53 -16.93 21.78
CA LYS A 73 65.19 -17.50 21.66
C LYS A 73 64.27 -16.34 21.31
N GLU A 74 63.95 -16.20 20.03
CA GLU A 74 63.02 -15.18 19.54
C GLU A 74 61.59 -15.58 19.98
N THR A 75 61.26 -15.30 21.24
CA THR A 75 59.88 -15.37 21.72
C THR A 75 59.10 -14.25 21.05
N MET A 76 58.05 -14.63 20.31
CA MET A 76 57.11 -13.70 19.70
C MET A 76 56.67 -12.64 20.72
N PRO A 77 56.64 -11.35 20.34
CA PRO A 77 56.21 -10.29 21.25
C PRO A 77 54.82 -10.60 21.83
N PRO A 78 54.60 -10.37 23.14
CA PRO A 78 53.31 -10.64 23.80
C PRO A 78 52.12 -10.00 23.10
N ASP A 79 52.33 -8.84 22.47
CA ASP A 79 51.31 -8.11 21.72
C ASP A 79 50.86 -8.86 20.45
N VAL A 80 51.78 -9.57 19.78
CA VAL A 80 51.46 -10.40 18.61
C VAL A 80 50.71 -11.66 19.04
N VAL A 81 51.10 -12.27 20.16
CA VAL A 81 50.39 -13.42 20.74
C VAL A 81 48.98 -13.02 21.16
N ASN A 82 48.82 -11.86 21.82
CA ASN A 82 47.51 -11.32 22.20
C ASN A 82 46.65 -10.96 20.98
N ALA A 83 47.23 -10.43 19.91
CA ALA A 83 46.54 -10.17 18.65
C ALA A 83 46.04 -11.46 17.99
N ILE A 84 46.84 -12.53 18.00
CA ILE A 84 46.44 -13.85 17.45
C ILE A 84 45.34 -14.50 18.31
N VAL A 85 45.46 -14.47 19.64
CA VAL A 85 44.46 -15.04 20.55
C VAL A 85 43.14 -14.27 20.48
N SER A 86 43.19 -12.93 20.44
CA SER A 86 42.00 -12.09 20.27
C SER A 86 41.36 -12.29 18.90
N GLY A 87 42.16 -12.41 17.83
CA GLY A 87 41.69 -12.79 16.50
C GLY A 87 41.02 -14.16 16.49
N GLY A 88 41.64 -15.19 17.07
CA GLY A 88 41.07 -16.53 17.18
C GLY A 88 39.77 -16.57 17.98
N LYS A 89 39.69 -15.81 19.08
CA LYS A 89 38.47 -15.67 19.87
C LYS A 89 37.35 -14.99 19.08
N SER A 90 37.67 -13.90 18.35
CA SER A 90 36.70 -13.21 17.50
C SER A 90 36.15 -14.11 16.38
N VAL A 91 36.98 -14.97 15.79
CA VAL A 91 36.56 -15.94 14.78
C VAL A 91 35.70 -17.04 15.39
N SER A 92 36.06 -17.55 16.57
CA SER A 92 35.27 -18.55 17.29
C SER A 92 33.91 -17.99 17.72
N ASP A 93 33.87 -16.76 18.22
CA ASP A 93 32.63 -16.09 18.61
C ASP A 93 31.75 -15.83 17.37
N ALA A 94 32.34 -15.42 16.25
CA ALA A 94 31.62 -15.27 14.98
C ALA A 94 31.09 -16.60 14.40
N LEU A 95 31.81 -17.71 14.60
CA LEU A 95 31.36 -19.05 14.20
C LEU A 95 30.21 -19.56 15.07
N ASN A 96 30.30 -19.35 16.38
CA ASN A 96 29.28 -19.78 17.34
C ASN A 96 27.99 -18.94 17.24
N ASN A 97 28.09 -17.67 16.84
CA ASN A 97 26.95 -16.77 16.66
C ASN A 97 26.40 -16.76 15.23
N ARG A 98 26.88 -17.62 14.34
CA ARG A 98 26.40 -17.65 12.96
C ARG A 98 24.95 -18.13 12.93
N PRO A 99 24.04 -17.46 12.20
CA PRO A 99 22.68 -17.93 12.03
C PRO A 99 22.65 -19.36 11.49
N VAL A 100 21.70 -20.15 12.00
CA VAL A 100 21.50 -21.53 11.57
C VAL A 100 21.13 -21.55 10.08
N THR A 101 21.77 -22.43 9.31
CA THR A 101 21.39 -22.65 7.90
C THR A 101 20.18 -23.57 7.84
N VAL A 102 19.14 -23.18 7.11
CA VAL A 102 17.87 -23.89 7.00
C VAL A 102 17.60 -24.27 5.54
N GLU A 103 17.10 -25.48 5.30
CA GLU A 103 16.63 -25.91 3.98
C GLU A 103 15.29 -25.22 3.66
N MET A 104 15.17 -24.67 2.45
CA MET A 104 13.90 -24.12 1.98
C MET A 104 13.03 -25.24 1.40
N THR A 105 11.76 -25.29 1.80
CA THR A 105 10.75 -26.15 1.20
C THR A 105 9.97 -25.37 0.16
N ASP A 106 9.28 -26.05 -0.76
CA ASP A 106 8.39 -25.35 -1.72
C ASP A 106 7.29 -24.55 -1.00
N GLU A 107 6.88 -24.96 0.19
CA GLU A 107 5.82 -24.33 0.99
C GLU A 107 6.28 -23.03 1.67
N ASN A 108 7.52 -22.96 2.16
CA ASN A 108 8.01 -21.79 2.90
C ASN A 108 8.87 -20.85 2.06
N ARG A 109 9.31 -21.28 0.87
CA ARG A 109 10.32 -20.55 0.08
C ARG A 109 9.96 -19.09 -0.11
N SER A 110 8.77 -18.79 -0.63
CA SER A 110 8.32 -17.43 -0.97
C SER A 110 8.14 -16.51 0.25
N THR A 111 8.27 -17.02 1.47
CA THR A 111 8.11 -16.28 2.73
C THR A 111 9.24 -16.56 3.72
N PHE A 112 10.33 -17.19 3.27
CA PHE A 112 11.44 -17.56 4.14
C PHE A 112 12.09 -16.32 4.79
N VAL A 113 12.29 -15.27 3.99
CA VAL A 113 12.71 -13.95 4.48
C VAL A 113 11.49 -13.03 4.49
N SER A 114 11.29 -12.37 5.64
CA SER A 114 10.34 -11.28 5.78
C SER A 114 11.02 -9.96 5.43
N ILE A 115 10.35 -9.17 4.60
CA ILE A 115 10.66 -7.74 4.46
C ILE A 115 9.81 -7.01 5.50
N ASP A 116 10.44 -6.65 6.61
CA ASP A 116 9.78 -6.05 7.78
C ASP A 116 9.42 -4.58 7.52
N SER A 117 10.31 -3.89 6.81
CA SER A 117 10.15 -2.48 6.45
C SER A 117 10.68 -2.22 5.05
N CYS A 118 10.02 -1.30 4.34
CA CYS A 118 10.50 -0.73 3.09
C CYS A 118 10.14 0.76 3.10
N GLN A 119 11.10 1.59 3.51
CA GLN A 119 10.83 2.98 3.84
C GLN A 119 11.86 3.93 3.21
N ILE A 120 11.39 5.11 2.82
CA ILE A 120 12.26 6.22 2.49
C ILE A 120 12.89 6.75 3.77
N VAL A 121 14.22 6.84 3.77
CA VAL A 121 15.04 7.40 4.84
C VAL A 121 15.89 8.54 4.29
N ASN A 122 16.17 9.55 5.12
CA ASN A 122 16.94 10.73 4.73
C ASN A 122 16.42 11.42 3.45
N THR A 123 15.11 11.34 3.19
CA THR A 123 14.37 11.90 2.03
C THR A 123 14.78 11.39 0.63
N SER A 124 15.89 10.67 0.51
CA SER A 124 16.53 10.37 -0.79
C SER A 124 17.01 8.92 -0.92
N LYS A 125 16.88 8.10 0.12
CA LYS A 125 17.26 6.68 0.10
C LYS A 125 16.07 5.80 0.48
N VAL A 126 16.06 4.58 -0.02
CA VAL A 126 15.12 3.52 0.38
C VAL A 126 15.89 2.53 1.22
N GLN A 127 15.44 2.31 2.46
CA GLN A 127 15.93 1.28 3.35
C GLN A 127 14.93 0.13 3.39
N ILE A 128 15.45 -1.09 3.27
CA ILE A 128 14.66 -2.32 3.23
C ILE A 128 15.23 -3.22 4.31
N ASP A 129 14.49 -3.38 5.41
CA ASP A 129 14.90 -4.17 6.56
C ASP A 129 14.32 -5.58 6.46
N LEU A 130 15.16 -6.56 6.76
CA LEU A 130 14.90 -7.97 6.55
C LEU A 130 15.11 -8.75 7.84
N SER A 131 14.24 -9.74 8.06
CA SER A 131 14.41 -10.75 9.10
C SER A 131 14.09 -12.16 8.60
N SER A 132 14.72 -13.15 9.23
CA SER A 132 14.42 -14.56 9.01
C SER A 132 14.83 -15.43 10.20
N GLU A 133 14.15 -16.57 10.39
CA GLU A 133 14.48 -17.57 11.41
C GLU A 133 15.68 -18.44 10.97
N GLY A 134 16.83 -17.80 10.72
CA GLY A 134 18.04 -18.40 10.17
C GLY A 134 18.33 -17.94 8.75
N ILE A 135 19.34 -18.53 8.10
CA ILE A 135 19.72 -18.22 6.72
C ILE A 135 19.38 -19.38 5.79
N PRO A 136 18.89 -19.13 4.56
CA PRO A 136 18.53 -20.19 3.65
C PRO A 136 19.78 -20.83 3.03
N LYS A 137 19.78 -22.17 2.98
CA LYS A 137 20.76 -22.90 2.16
C LYS A 137 20.55 -22.54 0.70
N SER A 138 21.64 -22.16 0.04
CA SER A 138 21.64 -21.87 -1.39
C SER A 138 23.07 -21.98 -1.93
N ASP A 139 23.26 -21.78 -3.23
CA ASP A 139 24.55 -21.94 -3.92
C ASP A 139 25.66 -21.06 -3.34
N ASP A 140 25.32 -19.90 -2.78
CA ASP A 140 26.27 -18.94 -2.26
C ASP A 140 25.83 -18.29 -0.93
N LYS A 141 26.63 -17.31 -0.48
CA LYS A 141 26.48 -16.65 0.82
C LYS A 141 25.68 -15.35 0.74
N TYR A 142 24.99 -15.05 -0.37
CA TYR A 142 24.37 -13.75 -0.59
C TYR A 142 22.84 -13.80 -0.62
N TYR A 143 22.23 -12.74 -0.08
CA TYR A 143 20.92 -12.27 -0.50
C TYR A 143 21.08 -11.32 -1.68
N TYR A 144 20.15 -11.42 -2.62
CA TYR A 144 20.07 -10.59 -3.81
C TYR A 144 18.76 -9.80 -3.78
N LEU A 145 18.84 -8.49 -3.95
CA LEU A 145 17.67 -7.63 -3.97
C LEU A 145 17.30 -7.34 -5.42
N PHE A 146 16.04 -7.58 -5.76
CA PHE A 146 15.44 -7.26 -7.04
C PHE A 146 14.47 -6.10 -6.90
N GLU A 147 14.47 -5.25 -7.92
CA GLU A 147 13.50 -4.18 -8.11
C GLU A 147 12.50 -4.63 -9.16
N GLU A 148 11.22 -4.62 -8.82
CA GLU A 148 10.11 -5.00 -9.70
C GLU A 148 9.16 -3.81 -9.91
N ALA A 149 8.63 -3.69 -11.12
CA ALA A 149 7.57 -2.74 -11.43
C ALA A 149 6.24 -3.19 -10.78
N VAL A 150 5.32 -2.25 -10.61
CA VAL A 150 3.99 -2.47 -9.99
C VAL A 150 3.24 -3.67 -10.59
N TYR A 151 3.28 -3.82 -11.91
CA TYR A 151 2.56 -4.85 -12.69
C TYR A 151 3.32 -6.16 -12.89
N GLN A 152 4.57 -6.26 -12.44
CA GLN A 152 5.32 -7.52 -12.50
C GLN A 152 4.86 -8.43 -11.35
N ASN A 153 4.81 -9.74 -11.55
CA ASN A 153 4.41 -10.69 -10.51
C ASN A 153 5.54 -11.63 -10.07
N SER A 154 6.71 -11.49 -10.70
CA SER A 154 7.91 -12.27 -10.42
C SER A 154 9.12 -11.53 -10.97
N ILE A 155 10.29 -11.93 -10.49
CA ILE A 155 11.58 -11.53 -11.07
C ILE A 155 11.58 -11.91 -12.56
N PRO A 156 11.78 -10.94 -13.48
CA PRO A 156 11.85 -11.23 -14.91
C PRO A 156 13.05 -12.13 -15.25
N GLU A 157 12.90 -12.96 -16.28
CA GLU A 157 14.01 -13.76 -16.81
C GLU A 157 15.18 -12.86 -17.24
N GLY A 158 16.40 -13.21 -16.81
CA GLY A 158 17.60 -12.42 -17.10
C GLY A 158 17.69 -11.08 -16.36
N ALA A 159 16.81 -10.80 -15.40
CA ALA A 159 16.95 -9.63 -14.54
C ALA A 159 18.21 -9.74 -13.67
N GLU A 160 18.88 -8.60 -13.46
CA GLU A 160 20.02 -8.49 -12.56
C GLU A 160 19.61 -7.86 -11.22
N PRO A 161 20.19 -8.29 -10.10
CA PRO A 161 19.89 -7.73 -8.80
C PRO A 161 20.41 -6.30 -8.69
N VAL A 162 19.61 -5.42 -8.09
CA VAL A 162 19.97 -4.01 -7.85
C VAL A 162 20.94 -3.86 -6.67
N ALA A 163 21.02 -4.85 -5.79
CA ALA A 163 22.01 -4.95 -4.72
C ALA A 163 22.21 -6.40 -4.29
N LYS A 164 23.33 -6.67 -3.60
CA LYS A 164 23.57 -7.95 -2.91
C LYS A 164 24.24 -7.73 -1.56
N LYS A 165 23.98 -8.62 -0.60
CA LYS A 165 24.53 -8.55 0.75
C LYS A 165 24.74 -9.94 1.32
N TYR A 166 25.69 -10.12 2.24
CA TYR A 166 25.85 -11.40 2.93
C TYR A 166 24.57 -11.76 3.68
N LYS A 167 24.20 -13.04 3.65
CA LYS A 167 23.06 -13.57 4.39
C LYS A 167 23.27 -13.42 5.88
N ASP A 168 22.25 -12.94 6.55
CA ASP A 168 22.15 -12.85 8.01
C ASP A 168 20.69 -13.07 8.41
N SER A 169 20.42 -13.35 9.69
CA SER A 169 19.05 -13.43 10.22
C SER A 169 18.40 -12.05 10.34
N GLU A 170 19.21 -10.99 10.48
CA GLU A 170 18.76 -9.60 10.44
C GLU A 170 19.71 -8.79 9.57
N THR A 171 19.18 -8.13 8.53
CA THR A 171 20.01 -7.27 7.69
C THR A 171 19.16 -6.24 6.96
N SER A 172 19.81 -5.34 6.24
CA SER A 172 19.12 -4.32 5.46
C SER A 172 19.82 -3.98 4.16
N PHE A 173 19.04 -3.60 3.16
CA PHE A 173 19.53 -2.97 1.95
C PHE A 173 19.31 -1.46 2.01
N THR A 174 20.15 -0.71 1.30
CA THR A 174 19.96 0.73 1.12
C THR A 174 20.23 1.09 -0.34
N LEU A 175 19.24 1.70 -0.99
CA LEU A 175 19.30 2.14 -2.38
C LEU A 175 19.02 3.63 -2.47
N ASP A 176 19.48 4.29 -3.52
CA ASP A 176 19.04 5.65 -3.84
C ASP A 176 17.59 5.63 -4.35
N LEU A 177 16.75 6.51 -3.84
CA LEU A 177 15.34 6.66 -4.25
C LEU A 177 15.23 7.18 -5.69
N ASN A 178 16.17 8.03 -6.12
CA ASN A 178 16.19 8.66 -7.45
C ASN A 178 14.91 9.43 -7.80
N LYS A 179 14.25 10.04 -6.82
CA LYS A 179 13.02 10.81 -7.02
C LYS A 179 13.17 11.82 -8.18
N GLY A 180 12.20 11.83 -9.09
CA GLY A 180 12.13 12.76 -10.22
C GLY A 180 13.07 12.42 -11.39
N LYS A 181 13.74 11.26 -11.35
CA LYS A 181 14.54 10.74 -12.46
C LYS A 181 13.84 9.54 -13.09
N ALA A 182 14.13 9.23 -14.35
CA ALA A 182 13.62 8.04 -15.02
C ALA A 182 13.97 6.71 -14.31
N SER A 183 14.96 6.71 -13.41
CA SER A 183 15.34 5.58 -12.55
C SER A 183 14.77 5.67 -11.13
N SER A 184 13.68 6.42 -10.94
CA SER A 184 12.98 6.58 -9.66
C SER A 184 12.45 5.25 -9.17
N ARG A 185 12.68 4.97 -7.89
CA ARG A 185 12.21 3.75 -7.21
C ARG A 185 10.92 3.94 -6.43
N LEU A 186 10.31 5.12 -6.53
CA LEU A 186 9.14 5.50 -5.74
C LEU A 186 7.94 4.56 -5.93
N PHE A 187 7.82 3.94 -7.11
CA PHE A 187 6.70 3.07 -7.47
C PHE A 187 7.08 1.59 -7.50
N SER A 188 8.35 1.27 -7.28
CA SER A 188 8.86 -0.10 -7.37
C SER A 188 8.47 -0.89 -6.13
N LYS A 189 8.34 -2.21 -6.30
CA LYS A 189 8.35 -3.18 -5.19
C LYS A 189 9.69 -3.92 -5.18
N PHE A 190 10.05 -4.42 -4.02
CA PHE A 190 11.33 -5.07 -3.79
C PHE A 190 11.16 -6.50 -3.34
N THR A 191 11.99 -7.37 -3.90
CA THR A 191 11.96 -8.82 -3.65
C THR A 191 13.36 -9.30 -3.31
N VAL A 192 13.48 -10.11 -2.28
CA VAL A 192 14.72 -10.77 -1.89
C VAL A 192 14.77 -12.15 -2.53
N ALA A 193 15.94 -12.50 -3.08
CA ALA A 193 16.21 -13.77 -3.72
C ALA A 193 17.53 -14.37 -3.24
N VAL A 194 17.73 -15.65 -3.55
CA VAL A 194 19.01 -16.36 -3.47
C VAL A 194 19.30 -17.08 -4.77
N LYS A 195 20.55 -17.55 -4.96
CA LYS A 195 20.88 -18.46 -6.06
C LYS A 195 20.64 -19.92 -5.68
N LEU A 196 19.89 -20.63 -6.51
CA LEU A 196 19.70 -22.09 -6.46
C LEU A 196 19.92 -22.66 -7.85
N ASP A 197 20.81 -23.65 -7.96
CA ASP A 197 21.18 -24.30 -9.23
C ASP A 197 21.58 -23.28 -10.33
N GLY A 198 22.22 -22.18 -9.94
CA GLY A 198 22.65 -21.10 -10.83
C GLY A 198 21.60 -20.01 -11.10
N GLU A 199 20.34 -20.23 -10.73
CA GLU A 199 19.21 -19.32 -11.01
C GLU A 199 18.80 -18.51 -9.79
N TYR A 200 18.29 -17.30 -10.01
CA TYR A 200 17.73 -16.48 -8.93
C TYR A 200 16.32 -16.94 -8.57
N VAL A 201 16.13 -17.30 -7.31
CA VAL A 201 14.84 -17.74 -6.78
C VAL A 201 14.40 -16.82 -5.65
N SER A 202 13.21 -16.24 -5.79
CA SER A 202 12.60 -15.39 -4.77
C SER A 202 12.36 -16.16 -3.48
N ILE A 203 12.66 -15.51 -2.34
CA ILE A 203 12.52 -16.06 -1.00
C ILE A 203 11.69 -15.17 -0.06
N SER A 204 11.04 -14.14 -0.60
CA SER A 204 10.25 -13.18 0.16
C SER A 204 9.02 -12.72 -0.62
N HIS A 205 7.96 -12.34 0.07
CA HIS A 205 6.86 -11.62 -0.56
C HIS A 205 7.31 -10.19 -0.90
N PRO A 206 7.06 -9.67 -2.13
CA PRO A 206 7.50 -8.33 -2.51
C PRO A 206 6.86 -7.23 -1.65
N LYS A 207 7.60 -6.15 -1.35
CA LYS A 207 7.05 -4.98 -0.63
C LYS A 207 7.28 -3.67 -1.36
N PHE A 208 6.27 -2.80 -1.37
CA PHE A 208 6.41 -1.40 -1.81
C PHE A 208 6.96 -0.52 -0.69
N ILE A 209 7.43 0.66 -1.08
CA ILE A 209 7.65 1.78 -0.14
C ILE A 209 6.33 2.12 0.55
N THR A 210 6.34 2.20 1.89
CA THR A 210 5.13 2.44 2.70
C THR A 210 4.99 3.86 3.24
N ASN A 211 6.02 4.70 3.15
CA ASN A 211 6.02 6.09 3.62
C ASN A 211 6.42 7.12 2.52
N PRO A 212 5.75 7.13 1.35
CA PRO A 212 6.09 8.05 0.26
C PRO A 212 6.14 9.53 0.68
N GLU A 213 5.39 9.93 1.71
CA GLU A 213 5.41 11.26 2.32
C GLU A 213 6.77 11.68 2.89
N ALA A 214 7.65 10.74 3.23
CA ALA A 214 8.97 11.06 3.77
C ALA A 214 9.90 11.77 2.76
N CYS A 215 9.52 11.82 1.47
CA CYS A 215 10.20 12.64 0.46
C CYS A 215 9.37 13.84 -0.03
N ALA A 216 8.25 14.17 0.61
CA ALA A 216 7.38 15.25 0.18
C ALA A 216 8.04 16.63 0.29
N GLY A 217 7.76 17.50 -0.69
CA GLY A 217 8.17 18.91 -0.66
C GLY A 217 7.13 19.82 0.00
N TYR A 218 5.89 19.35 0.12
CA TYR A 218 4.77 20.09 0.66
C TYR A 218 4.05 19.30 1.76
N ASN A 219 3.20 19.97 2.54
CA ASN A 219 2.53 19.39 3.69
C ASN A 219 1.15 19.99 4.00
N TYR A 220 0.40 20.43 2.97
CA TYR A 220 -0.97 20.92 3.18
C TYR A 220 -1.92 19.76 3.52
N GLY A 221 -2.45 19.74 4.74
CA GLY A 221 -3.35 18.69 5.23
C GLY A 221 -4.83 19.05 5.27
N GLY A 222 -5.18 20.27 4.87
CA GLY A 222 -6.52 20.83 5.06
C GLY A 222 -6.60 21.85 6.18
N MET A 223 -7.77 22.44 6.32
CA MET A 223 -8.13 23.42 7.33
C MET A 223 -8.80 22.74 8.52
N GLN A 224 -8.75 23.38 9.68
CA GLN A 224 -9.49 22.93 10.84
C GLN A 224 -10.95 23.39 10.74
N HIS A 225 -11.87 22.43 10.81
CA HIS A 225 -13.30 22.67 10.73
C HIS A 225 -14.03 22.08 11.93
N HIS A 226 -15.09 22.76 12.37
CA HIS A 226 -16.01 22.26 13.39
C HIS A 226 -17.23 21.54 12.78
N SER A 227 -17.50 21.80 11.50
CA SER A 227 -18.61 21.21 10.77
C SER A 227 -18.11 20.18 9.77
N ILE A 228 -18.85 19.08 9.63
CA ILE A 228 -18.63 18.08 8.58
C ILE A 228 -19.30 18.48 7.25
N LYS A 229 -20.05 19.58 7.24
CA LYS A 229 -20.95 19.96 6.15
C LYS A 229 -20.17 20.42 4.92
N GLY A 230 -20.46 19.78 3.80
CA GLY A 230 -19.96 20.14 2.49
C GLY A 230 -20.96 19.91 1.38
N ILE A 231 -20.58 20.30 0.16
CA ILE A 231 -21.48 20.27 -0.99
C ILE A 231 -20.75 20.03 -2.31
N LEU A 232 -21.43 19.38 -3.25
CA LEU A 232 -21.08 19.46 -4.67
C LEU A 232 -21.51 20.83 -5.21
N ALA A 233 -20.55 21.74 -5.34
CA ALA A 233 -20.82 23.14 -5.64
C ALA A 233 -21.08 23.39 -7.14
N ASP A 234 -21.96 24.35 -7.42
CA ASP A 234 -22.24 24.83 -8.77
C ASP A 234 -21.21 25.91 -9.15
N PRO A 235 -20.35 25.68 -10.16
CA PRO A 235 -19.34 26.65 -10.59
C PRO A 235 -19.90 28.05 -10.89
N LEU A 236 -21.15 28.14 -11.35
CA LEU A 236 -21.79 29.41 -11.70
C LEU A 236 -22.31 30.17 -10.48
N ARG A 237 -22.35 29.53 -9.31
CA ARG A 237 -22.96 30.07 -8.07
C ARG A 237 -22.08 29.94 -6.84
N ILE A 238 -20.76 29.85 -7.04
CA ILE A 238 -19.77 29.80 -5.94
C ILE A 238 -19.93 30.97 -4.95
N GLY A 239 -20.41 32.14 -5.42
CA GLY A 239 -20.64 33.31 -4.56
C GLY A 239 -21.66 33.09 -3.45
N GLU A 240 -22.58 32.13 -3.63
CA GLU A 240 -23.60 31.79 -2.63
C GLU A 240 -23.07 30.87 -1.53
N LEU A 241 -21.91 30.22 -1.73
CA LEU A 241 -21.37 29.26 -0.76
C LEU A 241 -21.01 29.90 0.59
N ALA A 242 -20.65 31.19 0.58
CA ALA A 242 -20.37 31.96 1.79
C ALA A 242 -21.58 32.00 2.74
N ASP A 243 -22.80 31.90 2.18
CA ASP A 243 -24.04 31.94 2.95
C ASP A 243 -24.37 30.58 3.60
N LEU A 244 -23.81 29.48 3.08
CA LEU A 244 -24.20 28.12 3.47
C LEU A 244 -23.45 27.59 4.69
N ASN A 245 -22.43 28.31 5.18
CA ASN A 245 -21.58 27.90 6.31
C ASN A 245 -21.01 26.48 6.12
N ILE A 246 -20.49 26.19 4.94
CA ILE A 246 -19.87 24.89 4.62
C ILE A 246 -18.38 24.89 4.93
N SER A 247 -17.85 23.72 5.27
CA SER A 247 -16.44 23.47 5.48
C SER A 247 -15.77 22.81 4.27
N TYR A 248 -16.54 22.04 3.48
CA TYR A 248 -15.99 21.26 2.38
C TYR A 248 -16.73 21.47 1.05
N CYS A 249 -16.00 21.37 -0.05
CA CYS A 249 -16.57 21.24 -1.39
C CYS A 249 -15.97 20.06 -2.13
N THR A 250 -16.83 19.28 -2.81
CA THR A 250 -16.39 18.27 -3.77
C THR A 250 -16.34 18.87 -5.17
N TYR A 251 -15.28 18.56 -5.93
CA TYR A 251 -15.17 18.90 -7.35
C TYR A 251 -14.57 17.77 -8.19
N ASN A 252 -15.20 17.51 -9.32
CA ASN A 252 -14.74 16.53 -10.29
C ASN A 252 -13.65 17.12 -11.19
N ILE A 253 -12.62 16.32 -11.48
CA ILE A 253 -11.56 16.59 -12.44
C ILE A 253 -11.57 15.46 -13.49
N PRO A 254 -12.43 15.56 -14.52
CA PRO A 254 -12.37 14.65 -15.66
C PRO A 254 -11.09 14.89 -16.45
N LEU A 255 -10.36 13.81 -16.76
CA LEU A 255 -9.11 13.89 -17.50
C LEU A 255 -9.28 14.45 -18.92
N SER A 256 -10.42 14.22 -19.57
CA SER A 256 -10.75 14.81 -20.87
C SER A 256 -10.75 16.35 -20.84
N HIS A 257 -11.01 16.96 -19.68
CA HIS A 257 -11.04 18.41 -19.52
C HIS A 257 -9.64 19.01 -19.36
N ILE A 258 -8.72 18.28 -18.71
CA ILE A 258 -7.40 18.81 -18.34
C ILE A 258 -6.26 18.37 -19.24
N LEU A 259 -6.43 17.31 -20.03
CA LEU A 259 -5.36 16.80 -20.90
C LEU A 259 -5.38 17.44 -22.28
N THR A 260 -4.18 17.65 -22.84
CA THR A 260 -3.99 17.97 -24.26
C THR A 260 -2.83 17.15 -24.82
N THR A 261 -2.79 16.91 -26.14
CA THR A 261 -1.71 16.12 -26.76
C THR A 261 -0.48 16.96 -27.10
N SER A 262 -0.59 18.29 -27.06
CA SER A 262 0.52 19.22 -27.32
C SER A 262 0.22 20.61 -26.78
N GLY A 263 1.27 21.40 -26.53
CA GLY A 263 1.16 22.73 -25.94
C GLY A 263 0.67 22.69 -24.48
N GLY A 264 0.08 23.77 -24.01
CA GLY A 264 -0.38 23.86 -22.62
C GLY A 264 0.77 23.98 -21.61
N ILE A 265 0.54 23.49 -20.39
CA ILE A 265 1.55 23.38 -19.34
C ILE A 265 2.28 22.06 -19.55
N GLU A 266 3.57 22.15 -19.88
CA GLU A 266 4.45 20.99 -19.99
C GLU A 266 4.87 20.51 -18.60
N TYR A 267 4.85 19.19 -18.40
CA TYR A 267 5.26 18.55 -17.16
C TYR A 267 6.11 17.31 -17.47
N SER A 268 7.41 17.42 -17.27
CA SER A 268 8.34 16.30 -17.41
C SER A 268 8.33 15.44 -16.16
N TYR A 269 8.03 14.16 -16.32
CA TYR A 269 7.96 13.18 -15.24
C TYR A 269 8.59 11.86 -15.69
N ASP A 270 9.58 11.38 -14.94
CA ASP A 270 10.31 10.13 -15.22
C ASP A 270 10.74 9.94 -16.69
N GLY A 271 11.20 11.04 -17.32
CA GLY A 271 11.71 11.05 -18.69
C GLY A 271 10.64 11.20 -19.79
N VAL A 272 9.37 11.35 -19.44
CA VAL A 272 8.26 11.61 -20.37
C VAL A 272 7.69 13.00 -20.14
N THR A 273 7.36 13.73 -21.21
CA THR A 273 6.68 15.03 -21.10
C THR A 273 5.18 14.87 -21.32
N TYR A 274 4.41 15.30 -20.32
CA TYR A 274 2.96 15.35 -20.35
C TYR A 274 2.48 16.79 -20.56
N HIS A 275 1.29 16.95 -21.14
CA HIS A 275 0.74 18.25 -21.48
C HIS A 275 -0.64 18.44 -20.84
N PHE A 276 -0.76 19.47 -20.00
CA PHE A 276 -2.01 19.86 -19.37
C PHE A 276 -2.57 21.14 -20.00
N LYS A 277 -3.87 21.15 -20.30
CA LYS A 277 -4.55 22.28 -20.92
C LYS A 277 -4.54 23.50 -19.98
N THR A 278 -3.74 24.52 -20.32
CA THR A 278 -3.52 25.72 -19.49
C THR A 278 -4.82 26.35 -19.01
N SER A 279 -5.77 26.61 -19.91
CA SER A 279 -7.03 27.28 -19.53
C SER A 279 -7.90 26.48 -18.57
N ALA A 280 -7.90 25.14 -18.68
CA ALA A 280 -8.62 24.27 -17.75
C ALA A 280 -7.96 24.28 -16.38
N ILE A 281 -6.63 24.15 -16.33
CA ILE A 281 -5.87 24.19 -15.08
C ILE A 281 -6.00 25.54 -14.38
N GLU A 282 -5.86 26.66 -15.10
CA GLU A 282 -6.04 28.00 -14.53
C GLU A 282 -7.46 28.23 -14.00
N THR A 283 -8.47 27.57 -14.59
CA THR A 283 -9.85 27.61 -14.06
C THR A 283 -9.93 26.91 -12.70
N TYR A 284 -9.31 25.73 -12.56
CA TYR A 284 -9.21 25.05 -11.26
C TYR A 284 -8.38 25.86 -10.25
N ASP A 285 -7.29 26.50 -10.67
CA ASP A 285 -6.50 27.37 -9.79
C ASP A 285 -7.36 28.47 -9.17
N GLN A 286 -8.12 29.18 -10.01
CA GLN A 286 -8.98 30.27 -9.56
C GLN A 286 -10.11 29.76 -8.67
N LEU A 287 -10.70 28.63 -9.04
CA LEU A 287 -11.74 27.96 -8.27
C LEU A 287 -11.24 27.59 -6.87
N PHE A 288 -10.14 26.85 -6.78
CA PHE A 288 -9.61 26.37 -5.50
C PHE A 288 -9.11 27.53 -4.65
N LYS A 289 -8.39 28.51 -5.21
CA LYS A 289 -8.04 29.75 -4.49
C LYS A 289 -9.26 30.42 -3.88
N ARG A 290 -10.34 30.53 -4.66
CA ARG A 290 -11.57 31.18 -4.20
C ARG A 290 -12.22 30.39 -3.05
N LEU A 291 -12.35 29.07 -3.19
CA LEU A 291 -12.89 28.21 -2.14
C LEU A 291 -12.04 28.27 -0.88
N ASN A 292 -10.73 28.10 -1.00
CA ASN A 292 -9.84 28.16 0.16
C ASN A 292 -9.82 29.55 0.81
N GLY A 293 -9.92 30.62 0.00
CA GLY A 293 -10.06 32.00 0.51
C GLY A 293 -11.37 32.25 1.27
N MET A 294 -12.39 31.41 1.04
CA MET A 294 -13.65 31.38 1.80
C MET A 294 -13.57 30.49 3.04
N GLY A 295 -12.41 29.87 3.33
CA GLY A 295 -12.26 28.90 4.40
C GLY A 295 -12.92 27.56 4.09
N ILE A 296 -12.99 27.17 2.81
CA ILE A 296 -13.57 25.90 2.37
C ILE A 296 -12.45 24.99 1.85
N ASP A 297 -12.38 23.78 2.41
CA ASP A 297 -11.48 22.72 1.96
C ASP A 297 -12.06 21.96 0.76
N VAL A 298 -11.17 21.42 -0.07
CA VAL A 298 -11.55 20.77 -1.33
C VAL A 298 -11.28 19.27 -1.27
N ALA A 299 -12.31 18.49 -1.63
CA ALA A 299 -12.21 17.11 -2.06
C ALA A 299 -12.27 17.02 -3.60
N ALA A 300 -11.16 16.67 -4.24
CA ALA A 300 -11.08 16.57 -5.70
C ALA A 300 -11.19 15.12 -6.16
N ILE A 301 -12.06 14.84 -7.13
CA ILE A 301 -12.25 13.51 -7.72
C ILE A 301 -11.55 13.43 -9.07
N VAL A 302 -10.54 12.58 -9.21
CA VAL A 302 -9.81 12.38 -10.47
C VAL A 302 -10.50 11.26 -11.26
N LEU A 303 -11.05 11.61 -12.42
CA LEU A 303 -11.95 10.74 -13.17
C LEU A 303 -11.38 10.42 -14.55
N ASN A 304 -11.25 9.13 -14.86
CA ASN A 304 -10.72 8.68 -16.15
C ASN A 304 -11.81 8.60 -17.22
N ASP A 305 -12.06 9.72 -17.88
CA ASP A 305 -12.81 9.82 -19.12
C ASP A 305 -11.89 10.16 -20.31
N ALA A 306 -10.58 9.95 -20.16
CA ALA A 306 -9.59 10.28 -21.16
C ALA A 306 -9.86 9.54 -22.48
N SER A 307 -9.59 10.21 -23.61
CA SER A 307 -9.66 9.57 -24.93
C SER A 307 -8.67 8.41 -25.00
N THR A 308 -9.17 7.19 -25.18
CA THR A 308 -8.33 5.98 -25.26
C THR A 308 -7.47 5.93 -26.52
N SER A 309 -7.81 6.72 -27.55
CA SER A 309 -7.00 6.85 -28.76
C SER A 309 -5.91 7.91 -28.64
N ALA A 310 -6.17 9.02 -27.93
CA ALA A 310 -5.20 10.09 -27.75
C ALA A 310 -4.25 9.83 -26.57
N TYR A 311 -4.75 9.16 -25.52
CA TYR A 311 -4.02 8.85 -24.29
C TYR A 311 -4.18 7.36 -23.92
N PRO A 312 -3.74 6.42 -24.78
CA PRO A 312 -3.93 5.00 -24.55
C PRO A 312 -3.35 4.53 -23.22
N ASP A 313 -2.25 5.14 -22.76
CA ASP A 313 -1.58 4.73 -21.54
C ASP A 313 -2.37 5.01 -20.26
N ILE A 314 -3.32 5.94 -20.24
CA ILE A 314 -4.08 6.29 -19.02
C ILE A 314 -5.09 5.20 -18.64
N THR A 315 -5.72 4.60 -19.64
CA THR A 315 -6.78 3.59 -19.45
C THR A 315 -6.21 2.19 -19.50
N HIS A 316 -6.62 1.34 -18.55
CA HIS A 316 -6.22 -0.07 -18.50
C HIS A 316 -6.41 -0.75 -19.86
N PRO A 317 -5.46 -1.57 -20.36
CA PRO A 317 -5.53 -2.19 -21.69
C PRO A 317 -6.89 -2.80 -22.04
N ASP A 318 -7.46 -3.57 -21.12
CA ASP A 318 -8.75 -4.24 -21.33
C ASP A 318 -9.94 -3.25 -21.34
N ALA A 319 -9.81 -2.10 -20.68
CA ALA A 319 -10.85 -1.08 -20.58
C ALA A 319 -10.92 -0.14 -21.80
N ARG A 320 -10.02 -0.28 -22.80
CA ARG A 320 -9.94 0.61 -23.98
C ARG A 320 -11.00 0.34 -25.04
N GLY A 321 -11.74 -0.75 -24.91
CA GLY A 321 -12.79 -1.15 -25.84
C GLY A 321 -13.96 -0.17 -25.94
N LYS A 322 -14.87 -0.43 -26.87
CA LYS A 322 -16.10 0.37 -27.03
C LYS A 322 -17.08 0.02 -25.90
N ALA A 323 -17.08 0.83 -24.85
CA ALA A 323 -18.06 0.79 -23.79
C ALA A 323 -18.71 2.16 -23.63
N SER A 324 -20.04 2.16 -23.51
CA SER A 324 -20.80 3.35 -23.11
C SER A 324 -20.73 3.48 -21.59
N CYS A 325 -19.65 4.08 -21.11
CA CYS A 325 -19.40 4.36 -19.70
C CYS A 325 -18.84 5.79 -19.57
N PRO A 326 -19.22 6.54 -18.53
CA PRO A 326 -18.58 7.81 -18.22
C PRO A 326 -17.10 7.66 -17.89
N TYR A 327 -16.73 6.63 -17.10
CA TYR A 327 -15.38 6.51 -16.55
C TYR A 327 -14.82 5.08 -16.67
N ARG A 328 -13.50 4.96 -16.75
CA ARG A 328 -12.77 3.71 -17.02
C ARG A 328 -11.70 3.44 -15.96
N MET A 329 -11.34 2.16 -15.80
CA MET A 329 -10.21 1.75 -14.97
C MET A 329 -8.91 2.44 -15.40
N PHE A 330 -8.18 3.01 -14.43
CA PHE A 330 -6.84 3.55 -14.65
C PHE A 330 -5.81 2.44 -14.90
N ASN A 331 -4.73 2.77 -15.61
CA ASN A 331 -3.75 1.77 -16.04
C ASN A 331 -2.59 1.61 -15.04
N GLY A 332 -2.70 0.60 -14.17
CA GLY A 332 -1.58 0.12 -13.36
C GLY A 332 -0.76 -1.00 -14.02
N ALA A 333 -1.17 -1.48 -15.21
CA ALA A 333 -0.74 -2.76 -15.79
C ALA A 333 0.42 -2.64 -16.80
N THR A 334 0.89 -1.43 -17.12
CA THR A 334 2.00 -1.20 -18.06
C THR A 334 2.91 -0.06 -17.58
N ASP A 335 4.17 -0.04 -18.04
CA ASP A 335 5.12 1.05 -17.75
C ASP A 335 4.56 2.44 -18.09
N GLY A 336 4.02 2.58 -19.31
CA GLY A 336 3.39 3.81 -19.76
C GLY A 336 2.21 4.23 -18.88
N GLY A 337 1.42 3.27 -18.39
CA GLY A 337 0.29 3.54 -17.49
C GLY A 337 0.71 4.00 -16.10
N VAL A 338 1.70 3.32 -15.51
CA VAL A 338 2.30 3.72 -14.23
C VAL A 338 2.83 5.15 -14.33
N LYS A 339 3.62 5.45 -15.37
CA LYS A 339 4.17 6.80 -15.59
C LYS A 339 3.08 7.85 -15.80
N ALA A 340 2.05 7.55 -16.59
CA ALA A 340 0.95 8.48 -16.84
C ALA A 340 0.15 8.78 -15.57
N CYS A 341 -0.22 7.76 -14.80
CA CYS A 341 -0.93 7.93 -13.53
C CYS A 341 -0.06 8.69 -12.51
N ALA A 342 1.23 8.34 -12.42
CA ALA A 342 2.18 9.02 -11.54
C ALA A 342 2.38 10.49 -11.90
N ALA A 343 2.44 10.82 -13.19
CA ALA A 343 2.57 12.17 -13.68
C ALA A 343 1.33 13.01 -13.36
N ILE A 344 0.13 12.47 -13.60
CA ILE A 344 -1.15 13.14 -13.29
C ILE A 344 -1.26 13.39 -11.78
N GLY A 345 -1.05 12.35 -10.96
CA GLY A 345 -1.12 12.47 -9.50
C GLY A 345 -0.10 13.47 -8.96
N SER A 346 1.15 13.41 -9.44
CA SER A 346 2.22 14.32 -9.00
C SER A 346 1.98 15.77 -9.44
N PHE A 347 1.53 15.99 -10.68
CA PHE A 347 1.23 17.33 -11.19
C PHE A 347 0.11 17.99 -10.37
N LEU A 348 -1.01 17.29 -10.20
CA LEU A 348 -2.17 17.82 -9.47
C LEU A 348 -1.82 18.04 -7.98
N ALA A 349 -1.25 17.04 -7.32
CA ALA A 349 -0.89 17.15 -5.91
C ALA A 349 0.18 18.21 -5.66
N GLY A 350 1.21 18.30 -6.51
CA GLY A 350 2.26 19.32 -6.38
C GLY A 350 1.78 20.73 -6.68
N ARG A 351 0.77 20.89 -7.54
CA ARG A 351 0.17 22.19 -7.85
C ARG A 351 -0.72 22.69 -6.72
N TYR A 352 -1.55 21.82 -6.13
CA TYR A 352 -2.56 22.20 -5.14
C TYR A 352 -2.18 21.81 -3.70
N SER A 353 -0.94 22.10 -3.30
CA SER A 353 -0.30 21.67 -2.04
C SER A 353 0.14 22.81 -1.12
N GLY A 354 -0.34 24.03 -1.35
CA GLY A 354 0.22 25.24 -0.72
C GLY A 354 1.14 26.03 -1.65
N ALA A 355 1.32 25.58 -2.90
CA ALA A 355 2.19 26.22 -3.90
C ALA A 355 1.60 27.51 -4.52
N GLY A 356 0.56 28.09 -3.95
CA GLY A 356 -0.04 29.34 -4.43
C GLY A 356 -0.99 29.19 -5.62
N HIS A 357 -1.50 27.98 -5.91
CA HIS A 357 -2.53 27.69 -6.91
C HIS A 357 -3.90 27.29 -6.31
N GLY A 358 -4.09 27.53 -5.01
CA GLY A 358 -5.14 26.87 -4.24
C GLY A 358 -4.66 25.53 -3.70
N ASN A 359 -5.48 24.88 -2.90
CA ASN A 359 -5.14 23.72 -2.10
C ASN A 359 -6.25 22.68 -2.14
N VAL A 360 -5.84 21.41 -2.20
CA VAL A 360 -6.70 20.24 -2.12
C VAL A 360 -6.15 19.32 -1.02
N SER A 361 -6.97 19.04 -0.02
CA SER A 361 -6.60 18.17 1.11
C SER A 361 -7.01 16.71 0.91
N MET A 362 -8.08 16.47 0.13
CA MET A 362 -8.66 15.14 -0.09
C MET A 362 -8.69 14.82 -1.59
N TRP A 363 -8.02 13.73 -1.98
CA TRP A 363 -7.94 13.25 -3.36
C TRP A 363 -8.70 11.94 -3.49
N ILE A 364 -9.79 11.91 -4.27
CA ILE A 364 -10.57 10.71 -4.54
C ILE A 364 -10.18 10.20 -5.93
N ILE A 365 -9.71 8.96 -6.02
CA ILE A 365 -9.25 8.33 -7.25
C ILE A 365 -10.34 7.42 -7.80
N ALA A 366 -10.74 7.68 -9.05
CA ALA A 366 -11.89 7.06 -9.71
C ALA A 366 -13.22 7.36 -9.00
N ASN A 367 -14.31 6.74 -9.48
CA ASN A 367 -15.63 6.87 -8.87
C ASN A 367 -16.31 5.51 -8.74
N GLU A 368 -16.94 5.26 -7.60
CA GLU A 368 -17.80 4.09 -7.32
C GLU A 368 -17.20 2.82 -7.90
N VAL A 369 -15.99 2.47 -7.44
CA VAL A 369 -15.15 1.49 -8.13
C VAL A 369 -15.76 0.09 -8.15
N ASN A 370 -16.70 -0.21 -7.27
CA ASN A 370 -17.45 -1.46 -7.29
C ASN A 370 -18.59 -1.46 -8.32
N ALA A 371 -19.12 -0.29 -8.70
CA ALA A 371 -20.02 -0.08 -9.85
C ALA A 371 -19.22 -0.12 -11.16
N ARG A 372 -18.52 -1.25 -11.37
CA ARG A 372 -17.57 -1.51 -12.45
C ARG A 372 -18.13 -1.06 -13.79
N LYS A 373 -19.35 -1.44 -14.14
CA LYS A 373 -19.81 -1.32 -15.53
C LYS A 373 -20.01 0.14 -15.94
N GLU A 374 -20.52 0.98 -15.04
CA GLU A 374 -20.83 2.37 -15.31
C GLU A 374 -19.68 3.31 -14.90
N TYR A 375 -19.14 3.21 -13.68
CA TYR A 375 -18.32 4.27 -13.08
C TYR A 375 -16.82 3.96 -12.93
N ASN A 376 -16.40 2.73 -13.20
CA ASN A 376 -14.98 2.39 -13.32
C ASN A 376 -14.75 1.22 -14.29
N TYR A 377 -15.14 1.44 -15.55
CA TYR A 377 -15.22 0.37 -16.55
C TYR A 377 -13.92 -0.39 -16.78
N MET A 378 -14.03 -1.72 -16.68
CA MET A 378 -13.16 -2.74 -17.26
C MET A 378 -14.07 -3.91 -17.69
N PRO A 379 -13.80 -4.69 -18.75
CA PRO A 379 -14.55 -5.91 -19.04
C PRO A 379 -14.67 -6.82 -17.82
N TYR A 380 -15.79 -7.55 -17.74
CA TYR A 380 -16.05 -8.40 -16.58
C TYR A 380 -14.96 -9.47 -16.43
N VAL A 381 -14.38 -9.53 -15.24
CA VAL A 381 -13.49 -10.59 -14.72
C VAL A 381 -13.98 -10.94 -13.31
N ASP A 382 -13.34 -11.88 -12.63
CA ASP A 382 -13.66 -12.10 -11.21
C ASP A 382 -13.23 -10.90 -10.34
N VAL A 383 -13.84 -10.76 -9.17
CA VAL A 383 -13.61 -9.60 -8.29
C VAL A 383 -12.17 -9.49 -7.81
N ASN A 384 -11.41 -10.59 -7.68
CA ASN A 384 -10.00 -10.51 -7.28
C ASN A 384 -9.17 -9.89 -8.40
N THR A 385 -9.28 -10.42 -9.63
CA THR A 385 -8.57 -9.89 -10.80
C THR A 385 -8.88 -8.41 -11.03
N TYR A 386 -10.15 -8.01 -10.90
CA TYR A 386 -10.55 -6.60 -11.03
C TYR A 386 -9.96 -5.71 -9.92
N THR A 387 -10.06 -6.16 -8.67
CA THR A 387 -9.60 -5.36 -7.52
C THR A 387 -8.09 -5.24 -7.52
N GLU A 388 -7.34 -6.28 -7.91
CA GLU A 388 -5.88 -6.21 -8.07
C GLU A 388 -5.46 -5.19 -9.12
N ALA A 389 -6.14 -5.12 -10.27
CA ALA A 389 -5.90 -4.09 -11.28
C ALA A 389 -6.13 -2.67 -10.72
N PHE A 390 -7.18 -2.49 -9.89
CA PHE A 390 -7.41 -1.22 -9.20
C PHE A 390 -6.33 -0.92 -8.16
N VAL A 391 -5.94 -1.88 -7.33
CA VAL A 391 -4.91 -1.72 -6.29
C VAL A 391 -3.59 -1.24 -6.89
N GLN A 392 -3.19 -1.77 -8.05
CA GLN A 392 -1.98 -1.34 -8.76
C GLN A 392 -2.02 0.17 -9.09
N CYS A 393 -3.07 0.65 -9.76
CA CYS A 393 -3.16 2.07 -10.10
C CYS A 393 -3.39 2.97 -8.87
N PHE A 394 -4.14 2.51 -7.87
CA PHE A 394 -4.35 3.24 -6.63
C PHE A 394 -3.03 3.46 -5.89
N ARG A 395 -2.18 2.42 -5.79
CA ARG A 395 -0.84 2.51 -5.19
C ARG A 395 0.01 3.57 -5.89
N VAL A 396 -0.04 3.62 -7.22
CA VAL A 396 0.67 4.63 -8.01
C VAL A 396 0.18 6.04 -7.68
N PHE A 397 -1.13 6.27 -7.67
CA PHE A 397 -1.68 7.58 -7.28
C PHE A 397 -1.33 7.95 -5.83
N TYR A 398 -1.43 7.00 -4.90
CA TYR A 398 -1.07 7.23 -3.50
C TYR A 398 0.37 7.71 -3.37
N ASN A 399 1.33 6.96 -3.93
CA ASN A 399 2.74 7.33 -3.87
C ASN A 399 3.03 8.65 -4.59
N ALA A 400 2.40 8.89 -5.74
CA ALA A 400 2.55 10.13 -6.50
C ALA A 400 2.05 11.34 -5.70
N ILE A 401 0.87 11.23 -5.07
CA ILE A 401 0.28 12.33 -4.30
C ILE A 401 1.06 12.57 -3.00
N LYS A 402 1.31 11.52 -2.22
CA LYS A 402 1.97 11.62 -0.91
C LYS A 402 3.42 12.07 -1.02
N SER A 403 4.12 11.67 -2.08
CA SER A 403 5.48 12.16 -2.35
C SER A 403 5.54 13.61 -2.80
N GLN A 404 4.42 14.25 -3.15
CA GLN A 404 4.37 15.70 -3.36
C GLN A 404 3.91 16.41 -2.08
N ASN A 405 2.83 15.93 -1.47
CA ASN A 405 2.22 16.52 -0.29
C ASN A 405 2.04 15.47 0.82
N ALA A 406 2.85 15.59 1.89
CA ALA A 406 2.90 14.64 2.98
C ALA A 406 1.59 14.51 3.76
N SER A 407 0.79 15.59 3.87
CA SER A 407 -0.45 15.59 4.64
C SER A 407 -1.71 15.38 3.78
N ALA A 408 -1.58 15.24 2.46
CA ALA A 408 -2.73 14.92 1.61
C ALA A 408 -3.35 13.58 2.01
N LYS A 409 -4.68 13.51 2.00
CA LYS A 409 -5.45 12.27 2.17
C LYS A 409 -5.86 11.74 0.79
N VAL A 410 -5.75 10.42 0.59
CA VAL A 410 -6.04 9.76 -0.68
C VAL A 410 -7.10 8.69 -0.47
N TYR A 411 -8.16 8.74 -1.27
CA TYR A 411 -9.37 7.95 -1.16
C TYR A 411 -9.70 7.28 -2.48
N TYR A 412 -10.52 6.23 -2.43
CA TYR A 412 -11.35 5.78 -3.54
C TYR A 412 -12.80 5.76 -3.05
N SER A 413 -13.78 5.83 -3.97
CA SER A 413 -15.20 5.79 -3.60
C SER A 413 -15.89 4.45 -3.90
N LEU A 414 -16.83 4.08 -3.03
CA LEU A 414 -17.74 2.95 -3.18
C LEU A 414 -19.20 3.44 -3.24
N ASP A 415 -20.01 2.77 -4.06
CA ASP A 415 -21.45 2.95 -4.06
C ASP A 415 -22.11 2.26 -2.84
N GLN A 416 -23.43 2.42 -2.70
CA GLN A 416 -24.20 1.85 -1.60
C GLN A 416 -24.40 0.32 -1.64
N ARG A 417 -24.06 -0.38 -2.73
CA ARG A 417 -24.35 -1.82 -2.93
C ARG A 417 -23.34 -2.68 -2.19
N TRP A 418 -23.67 -2.99 -0.94
CA TRP A 418 -22.78 -3.66 -0.01
C TRP A 418 -22.63 -5.17 -0.27
N THR A 419 -23.74 -5.91 -0.23
CA THR A 419 -23.81 -7.34 -0.59
C THR A 419 -24.95 -7.62 -1.56
N LEU A 420 -25.36 -6.59 -2.32
CA LEU A 420 -26.46 -6.68 -3.28
C LEU A 420 -25.97 -7.30 -4.58
N ASN A 421 -25.76 -8.61 -4.54
CA ASN A 421 -25.36 -9.39 -5.70
C ASN A 421 -26.53 -9.46 -6.70
N SER A 422 -26.33 -8.87 -7.89
CA SER A 422 -27.21 -9.13 -9.02
C SER A 422 -26.39 -9.30 -10.29
N GLU A 423 -26.35 -10.52 -10.82
CA GLU A 423 -25.71 -10.85 -12.11
C GLU A 423 -26.16 -9.92 -13.26
N LYS A 424 -27.33 -9.29 -13.11
CA LYS A 424 -27.91 -8.37 -14.09
C LYS A 424 -27.18 -7.04 -14.23
N THR A 425 -26.48 -6.57 -13.20
CA THR A 425 -25.72 -5.30 -13.30
C THR A 425 -24.30 -5.57 -13.78
N GLY A 426 -23.70 -6.70 -13.38
CA GLY A 426 -22.30 -7.01 -13.67
C GLY A 426 -21.32 -6.18 -12.82
N ASP A 427 -21.80 -5.58 -11.75
CA ASP A 427 -21.02 -4.86 -10.73
C ASP A 427 -20.59 -5.80 -9.62
N TYR A 428 -19.70 -5.32 -8.74
CA TYR A 428 -19.22 -6.07 -7.60
C TYR A 428 -19.83 -5.57 -6.29
N ASP A 429 -19.94 -6.49 -5.34
CA ASP A 429 -20.28 -6.17 -3.96
C ASP A 429 -19.19 -5.27 -3.35
N ALA A 430 -19.58 -4.11 -2.83
CA ALA A 430 -18.65 -3.15 -2.25
C ALA A 430 -17.86 -3.75 -1.08
N LYS A 431 -18.47 -4.68 -0.33
CA LYS A 431 -17.81 -5.40 0.76
C LYS A 431 -16.66 -6.28 0.26
N ASP A 432 -16.90 -7.08 -0.78
CA ASP A 432 -15.89 -8.00 -1.32
C ASP A 432 -14.72 -7.23 -1.93
N PHE A 433 -15.04 -6.15 -2.67
CA PHE A 433 -14.01 -5.23 -3.16
C PHE A 433 -13.17 -4.66 -2.02
N LEU A 434 -13.80 -4.14 -0.95
CA LEU A 434 -13.10 -3.56 0.20
C LEU A 434 -12.20 -4.58 0.91
N ASP A 435 -12.67 -5.81 1.11
CA ASP A 435 -11.89 -6.88 1.75
C ASP A 435 -10.65 -7.23 0.92
N ILE A 436 -10.82 -7.44 -0.39
CA ILE A 436 -9.73 -7.78 -1.30
C ILE A 436 -8.75 -6.62 -1.42
N PHE A 437 -9.24 -5.38 -1.59
CA PHE A 437 -8.41 -4.18 -1.67
C PHE A 437 -7.53 -4.04 -0.42
N THR A 438 -8.15 -4.15 0.76
CA THR A 438 -7.45 -3.99 2.04
C THR A 438 -6.39 -5.07 2.24
N LYS A 439 -6.72 -6.32 1.91
CA LYS A 439 -5.79 -7.44 1.95
C LYS A 439 -4.62 -7.22 0.99
N SER A 440 -4.88 -6.90 -0.28
CA SER A 440 -3.85 -6.68 -1.29
C SER A 440 -2.95 -5.49 -0.95
N ILE A 441 -3.48 -4.40 -0.38
CA ILE A 441 -2.65 -3.31 0.11
C ILE A 441 -1.75 -3.75 1.26
N SER A 442 -2.29 -4.50 2.23
CA SER A 442 -1.56 -4.93 3.42
C SER A 442 -0.45 -5.94 3.10
N ASP A 443 -0.73 -6.92 2.23
CA ASP A 443 0.21 -7.97 1.82
C ASP A 443 1.49 -7.36 1.23
N TYR A 444 1.36 -6.34 0.39
CA TYR A 444 2.51 -5.66 -0.24
C TYR A 444 3.09 -4.48 0.56
N GLY A 445 2.62 -4.25 1.80
CA GLY A 445 3.02 -3.12 2.64
C GLY A 445 1.89 -2.11 2.80
N ASN A 446 1.36 -2.03 4.02
CA ASN A 446 0.20 -1.19 4.34
C ASN A 446 0.52 0.31 4.19
N ILE A 447 -0.48 1.08 3.78
CA ILE A 447 -0.45 2.55 3.62
C ILE A 447 -1.76 3.15 4.12
N ASP A 448 -1.77 4.43 4.45
CA ASP A 448 -2.91 5.12 5.07
C ASP A 448 -3.89 5.70 4.03
N TRP A 449 -4.52 4.81 3.26
CA TRP A 449 -5.64 5.17 2.39
C TRP A 449 -6.91 5.47 3.20
N GLY A 450 -7.81 6.28 2.64
CA GLY A 450 -9.13 6.59 3.18
C GLY A 450 -10.27 6.05 2.31
N LEU A 451 -11.48 5.98 2.88
CA LEU A 451 -12.68 5.53 2.18
C LEU A 451 -13.64 6.69 1.90
N ALA A 452 -14.03 6.85 0.64
CA ALA A 452 -15.20 7.63 0.27
C ALA A 452 -16.40 6.68 0.07
N ALA A 453 -17.57 7.02 0.61
CA ALA A 453 -18.75 6.17 0.50
C ALA A 453 -19.99 6.98 0.09
N HIS A 454 -20.86 6.40 -0.73
CA HIS A 454 -22.07 7.05 -1.23
C HIS A 454 -23.36 6.36 -0.72
N PRO A 455 -23.73 6.49 0.57
CA PRO A 455 -24.87 5.78 1.17
C PRO A 455 -26.21 6.44 0.84
N TYR A 456 -26.54 6.52 -0.44
CA TYR A 456 -27.84 6.97 -0.91
C TYR A 456 -28.98 6.07 -0.40
N SER A 457 -30.20 6.61 -0.40
CA SER A 457 -31.41 5.79 -0.29
C SER A 457 -31.44 4.70 -1.36
N TYR A 458 -32.05 3.55 -1.07
CA TYR A 458 -32.24 2.51 -2.08
C TYR A 458 -33.67 2.00 -2.15
N PRO A 459 -34.33 2.06 -3.32
CA PRO A 459 -33.88 2.73 -4.55
C PRO A 459 -33.62 4.25 -4.37
N ASN A 460 -32.81 4.87 -5.23
CA ASN A 460 -32.35 6.27 -5.07
C ASN A 460 -33.48 7.30 -4.89
N GLY A 461 -34.66 7.05 -5.45
CA GLY A 461 -35.84 7.92 -5.29
C GLY A 461 -36.56 7.81 -3.93
N ALA A 462 -36.17 6.88 -3.05
CA ALA A 462 -36.81 6.65 -1.76
C ALA A 462 -36.32 7.67 -0.70
N THR A 463 -36.78 8.92 -0.78
CA THR A 463 -36.33 10.02 0.08
C THR A 463 -36.46 9.72 1.59
N ALA A 464 -37.51 9.00 1.99
CA ALA A 464 -37.72 8.59 3.39
C ALA A 464 -36.91 7.34 3.75
N PHE A 465 -35.57 7.46 3.80
CA PHE A 465 -34.65 6.34 3.98
C PHE A 465 -34.86 5.51 5.25
N TRP A 466 -35.43 6.13 6.30
CA TRP A 466 -35.71 5.50 7.60
C TRP A 466 -36.91 4.57 7.60
N LYS A 467 -37.63 4.48 6.48
CA LYS A 467 -38.72 3.52 6.34
C LYS A 467 -38.14 2.15 6.03
N ALA A 468 -38.59 1.17 6.79
CA ALA A 468 -38.21 -0.23 6.59
C ALA A 468 -38.40 -0.65 5.13
N ASN A 469 -37.38 -1.28 4.59
CA ASN A 469 -37.36 -1.84 3.24
C ASN A 469 -36.62 -3.18 3.28
N LYS A 470 -36.64 -3.91 2.17
CA LYS A 470 -36.02 -5.25 2.08
C LYS A 470 -34.51 -5.24 1.79
N TYR A 471 -33.93 -4.07 1.55
CA TYR A 471 -32.55 -3.89 1.10
C TYR A 471 -31.62 -3.39 2.21
N THR A 472 -32.16 -2.79 3.27
CA THR A 472 -31.38 -2.32 4.43
C THR A 472 -31.71 -3.15 5.66
N ASN A 473 -30.68 -3.54 6.38
CA ASN A 473 -30.75 -4.03 7.75
C ASN A 473 -29.47 -3.62 8.50
N HIS A 474 -29.44 -3.83 9.80
CA HIS A 474 -28.34 -3.37 10.67
C HIS A 474 -27.29 -4.46 10.92
N THR A 475 -27.13 -5.41 10.00
CA THR A 475 -26.08 -6.45 10.08
C THR A 475 -25.11 -6.33 8.92
N VAL A 476 -23.93 -6.95 9.05
CA VAL A 476 -22.90 -6.95 8.01
C VAL A 476 -23.35 -7.57 6.69
N SER A 477 -24.41 -8.38 6.70
CA SER A 477 -25.01 -8.99 5.51
C SER A 477 -26.12 -8.13 4.89
N THR A 478 -26.19 -6.84 5.22
CA THR A 478 -27.13 -5.93 4.59
C THR A 478 -26.87 -5.83 3.08
N PRO A 479 -27.88 -5.99 2.22
CA PRO A 479 -27.67 -5.80 0.78
C PRO A 479 -27.15 -4.40 0.45
N VAL A 480 -27.66 -3.37 1.13
CA VAL A 480 -27.33 -1.97 0.88
C VAL A 480 -26.92 -1.26 2.16
N ILE A 481 -25.93 -0.38 2.06
CA ILE A 481 -25.63 0.64 3.08
C ILE A 481 -26.32 1.94 2.68
N SER A 482 -27.12 2.49 3.58
CA SER A 482 -27.74 3.79 3.45
C SER A 482 -27.58 4.57 4.76
N MET A 483 -28.10 5.79 4.82
CA MET A 483 -28.16 6.54 6.07
C MET A 483 -29.00 5.87 7.17
N ASP A 484 -29.85 4.90 6.86
CA ASP A 484 -30.61 4.12 7.86
C ASP A 484 -29.70 3.22 8.72
N ASN A 485 -28.65 2.66 8.12
CA ASN A 485 -27.80 1.62 8.69
C ASN A 485 -26.30 1.94 8.52
N LEU A 486 -25.94 3.23 8.51
CA LEU A 486 -24.56 3.69 8.30
C LEU A 486 -23.57 3.07 9.30
N GLU A 487 -24.02 2.75 10.51
CA GLU A 487 -23.20 2.10 11.53
C GLU A 487 -22.66 0.73 11.08
N VAL A 488 -23.31 0.05 10.14
CA VAL A 488 -22.77 -1.20 9.57
C VAL A 488 -21.41 -0.94 8.92
N LEU A 489 -21.29 0.11 8.11
CA LEU A 489 -20.02 0.50 7.46
C LEU A 489 -18.96 0.88 8.50
N THR A 490 -19.31 1.76 9.44
CA THR A 490 -18.32 2.29 10.38
C THR A 490 -17.91 1.26 11.42
N ASN A 491 -18.78 0.32 11.80
CA ASN A 491 -18.40 -0.84 12.61
C ASN A 491 -17.52 -1.80 11.82
N TYR A 492 -17.75 -1.95 10.51
CA TYR A 492 -16.89 -2.76 9.65
C TYR A 492 -15.47 -2.22 9.57
N MET A 493 -15.34 -0.90 9.36
CA MET A 493 -14.05 -0.19 9.29
C MET A 493 -13.29 -0.16 10.61
N GLN A 494 -13.92 -0.57 11.71
CA GLN A 494 -13.27 -0.71 13.01
C GLN A 494 -12.56 -2.05 13.22
N ARG A 495 -12.69 -3.02 12.31
CA ARG A 495 -11.97 -4.31 12.39
C ARG A 495 -10.44 -4.10 12.31
N PRO A 496 -9.61 -4.90 13.00
CA PRO A 496 -8.16 -4.72 13.02
C PRO A 496 -7.51 -4.58 11.63
N GLU A 497 -7.93 -5.39 10.67
CA GLU A 497 -7.47 -5.40 9.29
C GLU A 497 -7.86 -4.14 8.49
N MET A 498 -8.88 -3.40 8.94
CA MET A 498 -9.34 -2.17 8.29
C MET A 498 -8.68 -0.90 8.86
N ARG A 499 -7.87 -1.02 9.92
CA ARG A 499 -7.22 0.11 10.58
C ARG A 499 -6.08 0.70 9.75
N ASP A 500 -5.79 1.97 9.98
CA ASP A 500 -4.60 2.63 9.46
C ASP A 500 -3.33 2.05 10.10
N THR A 501 -2.15 2.48 9.63
CA THR A 501 -0.85 2.01 10.15
C THR A 501 -0.59 2.42 11.60
N SER A 502 -1.36 3.36 12.14
CA SER A 502 -1.31 3.79 13.55
C SER A 502 -2.35 3.08 14.43
N GLY A 503 -3.18 2.20 13.86
CA GLY A 503 -4.23 1.46 14.58
C GLY A 503 -5.57 2.19 14.71
N ASN A 504 -5.75 3.36 14.10
CA ASN A 504 -7.00 4.12 14.14
C ASN A 504 -7.96 3.71 13.02
N VAL A 505 -9.25 4.07 13.14
CA VAL A 505 -10.17 3.94 11.99
C VAL A 505 -9.64 4.84 10.89
N ARG A 506 -9.52 4.30 9.67
CA ARG A 506 -9.14 5.09 8.50
C ARG A 506 -10.12 6.24 8.30
N SER A 507 -9.64 7.34 7.72
CA SER A 507 -10.51 8.47 7.36
C SER A 507 -11.65 7.99 6.46
N ILE A 508 -12.89 8.31 6.84
CA ILE A 508 -14.09 8.02 6.04
C ILE A 508 -14.78 9.35 5.72
N ILE A 509 -15.10 9.57 4.45
CA ILE A 509 -15.92 10.71 3.99
C ILE A 509 -17.14 10.18 3.25
N LEU A 510 -18.24 10.91 3.34
CA LEU A 510 -19.36 10.71 2.42
C LEU A 510 -19.26 11.73 1.31
N SER A 511 -18.57 11.37 0.22
CA SER A 511 -18.29 12.29 -0.88
C SER A 511 -19.48 12.63 -1.75
N GLU A 512 -20.55 11.86 -1.62
CA GLU A 512 -21.78 12.09 -2.33
C GLU A 512 -22.96 11.48 -1.56
N ILE A 513 -23.89 12.33 -1.13
CA ILE A 513 -25.23 11.90 -0.69
C ILE A 513 -26.28 12.86 -1.22
N GLY A 514 -27.51 12.38 -1.42
CA GLY A 514 -28.57 13.24 -1.92
C GLY A 514 -29.96 12.67 -1.66
N TYR A 515 -30.92 13.58 -1.55
CA TYR A 515 -32.32 13.27 -1.32
C TYR A 515 -33.16 14.02 -2.35
N SER A 516 -33.99 13.30 -3.10
CA SER A 516 -34.79 13.92 -4.15
C SER A 516 -35.97 14.70 -3.58
N SER A 517 -36.18 15.92 -4.07
CA SER A 517 -37.36 16.74 -3.81
C SER A 517 -38.58 16.34 -4.66
N THR A 518 -38.46 15.33 -5.54
CA THR A 518 -39.59 14.85 -6.36
C THR A 518 -40.78 14.38 -5.52
N SER A 519 -40.53 13.89 -4.31
CA SER A 519 -41.55 13.52 -3.33
C SER A 519 -41.94 14.65 -2.35
N GLY A 520 -41.46 15.87 -2.59
CA GLY A 520 -41.74 17.07 -1.79
C GLY A 520 -40.47 17.68 -1.17
N GLU A 521 -40.35 19.02 -1.24
CA GLU A 521 -39.20 19.76 -0.70
C GLU A 521 -39.07 19.63 0.82
N THR A 522 -40.18 19.57 1.56
CA THR A 522 -40.16 19.37 3.03
C THR A 522 -39.67 17.96 3.40
N LEU A 523 -40.02 16.94 2.62
CA LEU A 523 -39.53 15.57 2.83
C LEU A 523 -38.03 15.47 2.53
N GLN A 524 -37.56 16.11 1.46
CA GLN A 524 -36.12 16.23 1.16
C GLN A 524 -35.38 16.87 2.35
N ALA A 525 -35.89 18.00 2.85
CA ALA A 525 -35.29 18.72 3.95
C ALA A 525 -35.27 17.91 5.26
N ALA A 526 -36.35 17.19 5.56
CA ALA A 526 -36.42 16.31 6.72
C ALA A 526 -35.44 15.13 6.61
N ALA A 527 -35.29 14.54 5.42
CA ALA A 527 -34.32 13.48 5.17
C ALA A 527 -32.89 13.97 5.39
N PHE A 528 -32.53 15.12 4.83
CA PHE A 528 -31.22 15.70 5.09
C PHE A 528 -30.98 16.00 6.57
N ALA A 529 -31.95 16.62 7.27
CA ALA A 529 -31.80 16.94 8.69
C ALA A 529 -31.56 15.69 9.55
N TYR A 530 -32.30 14.62 9.26
CA TYR A 530 -32.15 13.36 9.98
C TYR A 530 -30.82 12.68 9.65
N ALA A 531 -30.44 12.62 8.37
CA ALA A 531 -29.16 12.06 7.94
C ALA A 531 -27.96 12.78 8.55
N TYR A 532 -27.95 14.12 8.51
CA TYR A 532 -26.89 14.94 9.11
C TYR A 532 -26.73 14.64 10.61
N THR A 533 -27.84 14.51 11.33
CA THR A 533 -27.83 14.17 12.77
C THR A 533 -27.32 12.75 13.02
N ILE A 534 -27.63 11.78 12.16
CA ILE A 534 -27.08 10.42 12.25
C ILE A 534 -25.55 10.47 12.11
N MET A 535 -25.04 11.24 11.15
CA MET A 535 -23.60 11.33 10.89
C MET A 535 -22.83 12.00 12.01
N GLU A 536 -23.33 13.13 12.53
CA GLU A 536 -22.71 13.78 13.69
C GLU A 536 -22.63 12.84 14.89
N LYS A 537 -23.65 12.00 15.10
CA LYS A 537 -23.68 11.01 16.20
C LYS A 537 -22.80 9.79 15.94
N ASN A 538 -22.56 9.42 14.69
CA ASN A 538 -21.75 8.26 14.33
C ASN A 538 -20.27 8.44 14.74
N GLY A 539 -19.74 9.65 14.58
CA GLY A 539 -18.41 10.03 15.08
C GLY A 539 -17.20 9.52 14.29
N TYR A 540 -17.41 8.72 13.22
CA TYR A 540 -16.32 8.22 12.35
C TYR A 540 -16.27 8.86 10.96
N ILE A 541 -17.14 9.83 10.68
CA ILE A 541 -17.20 10.49 9.38
C ILE A 541 -16.55 11.89 9.46
N ASP A 542 -15.54 12.10 8.63
CA ASP A 542 -14.76 13.35 8.60
C ASP A 542 -15.47 14.47 7.81
N ALA A 543 -16.23 14.12 6.76
CA ALA A 543 -16.93 15.06 5.90
C ALA A 543 -18.17 14.43 5.23
N LEU A 544 -19.18 15.26 4.96
CA LEU A 544 -20.41 14.93 4.25
C LEU A 544 -20.58 15.92 3.10
N MET A 545 -20.67 15.43 1.86
CA MET A 545 -20.86 16.27 0.68
C MET A 545 -22.23 16.00 0.06
N LEU A 546 -23.12 16.98 0.22
CA LEU A 546 -24.45 16.92 -0.38
C LEU A 546 -24.34 17.12 -1.89
N SER A 547 -24.80 16.15 -2.67
CA SER A 547 -25.19 16.32 -4.06
C SER A 547 -26.61 16.90 -4.04
N ARG A 548 -26.80 18.20 -4.31
CA ARG A 548 -25.85 19.20 -4.87
C ARG A 548 -26.33 20.64 -4.60
N GLN A 549 -25.54 21.66 -4.94
CA GLN A 549 -25.99 23.06 -4.81
C GLN A 549 -27.22 23.32 -5.68
N THR A 550 -27.12 23.09 -6.99
CA THR A 550 -28.19 23.31 -7.99
C THR A 550 -28.60 21.99 -8.61
N ASP A 551 -29.91 21.74 -8.75
CA ASP A 551 -30.45 20.59 -9.49
C ASP A 551 -29.74 20.38 -10.85
N ALA A 552 -29.48 19.12 -11.19
CA ALA A 552 -29.00 18.74 -12.52
C ALA A 552 -30.20 18.42 -13.43
N ALA A 553 -30.35 19.18 -14.52
CA ALA A 553 -31.46 19.00 -15.45
C ALA A 553 -31.42 17.63 -16.16
N ASP A 554 -30.22 17.16 -16.48
CA ASP A 554 -29.93 15.86 -17.06
C ASP A 554 -30.24 14.71 -16.10
N GLU A 555 -29.87 14.85 -14.82
CA GLU A 555 -30.18 13.86 -13.78
C GLU A 555 -31.70 13.77 -13.50
N ILE A 556 -32.39 14.92 -13.46
CA ILE A 556 -33.86 14.94 -13.37
C ILE A 556 -34.47 14.23 -14.58
N ALA A 557 -33.99 14.53 -15.79
CA ALA A 557 -34.53 13.95 -17.01
C ALA A 557 -34.29 12.43 -17.10
N ALA A 558 -33.11 11.97 -16.69
CA ALA A 558 -32.71 10.57 -16.80
C ALA A 558 -33.22 9.70 -15.65
N LEU A 559 -33.23 10.22 -14.41
CA LEU A 559 -33.44 9.45 -13.19
C LEU A 559 -34.63 9.94 -12.35
N GLY A 560 -35.20 11.12 -12.66
CA GLY A 560 -36.26 11.73 -11.85
C GLY A 560 -35.76 12.25 -10.50
N LEU A 561 -34.45 12.48 -10.36
CA LEU A 561 -33.82 12.90 -9.11
C LEU A 561 -33.55 14.42 -9.12
N ALA A 562 -34.28 15.16 -8.28
CA ALA A 562 -34.09 16.59 -8.06
C ALA A 562 -33.41 16.82 -6.71
N LEU A 563 -32.08 16.67 -6.66
CA LEU A 563 -31.30 16.60 -5.42
C LEU A 563 -30.83 17.96 -4.87
N GLY A 564 -30.93 19.02 -5.67
CA GLY A 564 -30.33 20.33 -5.38
C GLY A 564 -30.93 21.04 -4.17
N LEU A 565 -30.13 21.89 -3.51
CA LEU A 565 -30.61 22.90 -2.56
C LEU A 565 -31.50 23.96 -3.24
N GLN A 566 -31.28 24.16 -4.55
CA GLN A 566 -32.06 25.04 -5.39
C GLN A 566 -32.42 24.36 -6.72
N SER A 567 -33.49 24.85 -7.34
CA SER A 567 -33.91 24.42 -8.67
C SER A 567 -32.88 24.83 -9.75
N THR A 568 -33.01 24.28 -10.96
CA THR A 568 -32.19 24.66 -12.12
C THR A 568 -32.24 26.17 -12.43
N GLY A 569 -33.34 26.84 -12.07
CA GLY A 569 -33.49 28.30 -12.18
C GLY A 569 -32.91 29.10 -11.02
N GLY A 570 -32.36 28.45 -9.99
CA GLY A 570 -31.81 29.08 -8.79
C GLY A 570 -32.82 29.42 -7.70
N LYS A 571 -34.05 28.90 -7.78
CA LYS A 571 -35.01 29.09 -6.69
C LYS A 571 -34.59 28.19 -5.53
N HIS A 572 -34.27 28.79 -4.38
CA HIS A 572 -34.00 28.03 -3.16
C HIS A 572 -35.20 27.15 -2.80
N LYS A 573 -34.93 25.87 -2.51
CA LYS A 573 -35.91 24.91 -2.00
C LYS A 573 -35.96 24.97 -0.48
N TYR A 574 -36.96 24.34 0.12
CA TYR A 574 -37.11 24.27 1.59
C TYR A 574 -35.82 23.81 2.32
N ILE A 575 -35.11 22.83 1.76
CA ILE A 575 -33.85 22.31 2.32
C ILE A 575 -32.75 23.38 2.46
N TYR A 576 -32.76 24.46 1.66
CA TYR A 576 -31.70 25.47 1.68
C TYR A 576 -31.47 26.05 3.07
N ASN A 577 -32.54 26.47 3.75
CA ASN A 577 -32.44 27.03 5.10
C ASN A 577 -32.07 25.97 6.15
N VAL A 578 -32.55 24.74 5.97
CA VAL A 578 -32.15 23.63 6.85
C VAL A 578 -30.65 23.40 6.73
N PHE A 579 -30.14 23.24 5.52
CA PHE A 579 -28.72 23.04 5.24
C PHE A 579 -27.86 24.19 5.79
N LYS A 580 -28.28 25.43 5.55
CA LYS A 580 -27.58 26.62 6.03
C LYS A 580 -27.42 26.65 7.57
N TYR A 581 -28.46 26.31 8.32
CA TYR A 581 -28.53 26.57 9.76
C TYR A 581 -28.44 25.33 10.67
N ILE A 582 -28.39 24.11 10.12
CA ILE A 582 -28.45 22.86 10.91
C ILE A 582 -27.32 22.70 11.96
N ASP A 583 -26.17 23.30 11.70
CA ASP A 583 -24.97 23.27 12.55
C ASP A 583 -24.71 24.62 13.24
N THR A 584 -25.77 25.42 13.42
CA THR A 584 -25.74 26.73 14.10
C THR A 584 -26.63 26.73 15.34
N ASP A 585 -26.63 27.85 16.08
CA ASP A 585 -27.54 28.10 17.19
C ASP A 585 -29.04 28.04 16.80
N LYS A 586 -29.35 28.17 15.50
CA LYS A 586 -30.71 28.04 14.94
C LYS A 586 -31.14 26.63 14.59
N ARG A 587 -30.33 25.60 14.90
CA ARG A 587 -30.63 24.20 14.55
C ARG A 587 -32.06 23.80 14.89
N GLN A 588 -32.51 24.06 16.12
CA GLN A 588 -33.82 23.61 16.58
C GLN A 588 -34.98 24.24 15.79
N ASP A 589 -34.82 25.52 15.41
CA ASP A 589 -35.81 26.25 14.62
C ASP A 589 -35.98 25.63 13.23
N VAL A 590 -34.89 25.13 12.64
CA VAL A 590 -34.89 24.59 11.27
C VAL A 590 -35.07 23.08 11.18
N ILE A 591 -35.01 22.32 12.28
CA ILE A 591 -35.22 20.85 12.25
C ILE A 591 -36.52 20.39 12.91
N SER A 592 -37.18 21.21 13.75
CA SER A 592 -38.37 20.79 14.50
C SER A 592 -39.51 20.23 13.63
N PHE A 593 -39.74 20.84 12.45
CA PHE A 593 -40.73 20.36 11.48
C PHE A 593 -40.48 18.92 11.01
N ALA A 594 -39.21 18.49 11.00
CA ALA A 594 -38.81 17.19 10.49
C ALA A 594 -39.21 16.06 11.44
N TYR A 595 -39.43 16.34 12.74
CA TYR A 595 -39.79 15.32 13.71
C TYR A 595 -41.14 14.65 13.38
N ASP A 596 -42.12 15.44 12.95
CA ASP A 596 -43.43 14.93 12.55
C ASP A 596 -43.34 14.09 11.26
N ILE A 597 -42.46 14.49 10.33
CA ILE A 597 -42.24 13.78 9.06
C ILE A 597 -41.50 12.45 9.29
N VAL A 598 -40.47 12.46 10.13
CA VAL A 598 -39.67 11.26 10.45
C VAL A 598 -40.39 10.35 11.44
N GLY A 599 -41.24 10.92 12.30
CA GLY A 599 -41.99 10.21 13.34
C GLY A 599 -41.24 10.06 14.67
N LYS A 600 -40.17 10.84 14.88
CA LYS A 600 -39.39 10.88 16.13
C LYS A 600 -38.54 12.14 16.23
N THR A 601 -38.21 12.53 17.46
CA THR A 601 -37.18 13.54 17.76
C THR A 601 -35.79 12.94 17.58
N PHE A 602 -34.86 13.72 17.05
CA PHE A 602 -33.46 13.33 16.86
C PHE A 602 -32.51 14.49 17.14
#